data_AF-A0A0V0UM86-F1
#
_entry.id   AF-A0A0V0UM86-F1
#
_cell.length_a   1.000
_cell.length_b   1.000
_cell.length_c   1.000
_cell.angle_alpha   90.00
_cell.angle_beta   90.00
_cell.angle_gamma   90.00
#
_symmetry.space_group_name_H-M   'P 1'
#
loop_
_entity.id
_entity.type
_entity.pdbx_description
1 polymer ?
#
loop_
_entity_poly.entity_id
_entity_poly.type
_entity_poly.pdbx_seq_one_letter_code
_entity_poly.pdbx_strand_id
1 'polypeptide(L)'
;MGREVGSSLFCFDRQLTLVSYILKRKKCVLLLSTMHHDDAANEDQERKPDIVLFHNETKSGVDTLDQLVRVYTCKRRTQRWLMVLWFNTLDYAVLAACVI
;
A
#
# COMPACT_ATOMS: atom_id res chain seq x y z
N MET A 1 14.43 -14.38 -23.36
CA MET A 1 14.02 -15.16 -22.17
C MET A 1 13.26 -14.23 -21.25
N GLY A 2 12.03 -14.58 -20.89
CA GLY A 2 11.22 -13.80 -19.93
C GLY A 2 11.11 -14.59 -18.63
N ARG A 3 11.14 -13.89 -17.49
CA ARG A 3 10.89 -14.50 -16.18
C ARG A 3 9.44 -15.00 -16.10
N GLU A 4 9.24 -16.12 -15.41
CA GLU A 4 7.94 -16.78 -15.28
C GLU A 4 6.99 -16.03 -14.35
N VAL A 5 5.68 -16.20 -14.56
CA VAL A 5 4.65 -15.66 -13.67
C VAL A 5 4.73 -16.43 -12.34
N GLY A 6 4.64 -15.72 -11.22
CA GLY A 6 4.87 -16.27 -9.88
C GLY A 6 6.34 -16.34 -9.48
N SER A 7 7.29 -15.95 -10.35
CA SER A 7 8.70 -15.91 -9.97
C SER A 7 9.04 -14.64 -9.18
N SER A 8 9.88 -14.80 -8.16
CA SER A 8 10.46 -13.72 -7.35
C SER A 8 11.98 -13.67 -7.51
N LEU A 9 12.57 -12.49 -7.33
CA LEU A 9 14.01 -12.28 -7.20
C LEU A 9 14.23 -11.37 -6.00
N PHE A 10 15.22 -11.68 -5.19
CA PHE A 10 15.58 -10.94 -4.00
C PHE A 10 16.99 -10.35 -4.14
N CYS A 11 17.15 -9.12 -3.67
CA CYS A 11 18.45 -8.45 -3.55
C CYS A 11 18.58 -7.96 -2.12
N PHE A 12 19.66 -8.37 -1.46
CA PHE A 12 19.94 -8.07 -0.06
C PHE A 12 21.09 -7.07 0.05
N ASP A 13 20.90 -6.00 0.80
CA ASP A 13 21.94 -5.04 1.14
C ASP A 13 21.85 -4.64 2.62
N ARG A 14 22.76 -5.17 3.45
CA ARG A 14 22.84 -4.94 4.90
C ARG A 14 21.50 -5.19 5.63
N GLN A 15 20.66 -4.16 5.74
CA GLN A 15 19.35 -4.17 6.41
C GLN A 15 18.18 -3.98 5.43
N LEU A 16 18.46 -3.91 4.13
CA LEU A 16 17.49 -3.70 3.07
C LEU A 16 17.31 -4.96 2.26
N THR A 17 16.05 -5.29 1.98
CA THR A 17 15.68 -6.38 1.07
C THR A 17 14.77 -5.84 0.00
N LEU A 18 15.23 -5.89 -1.24
CA LEU A 18 14.46 -5.55 -2.43
C LEU A 18 13.92 -6.83 -3.05
N VAL A 19 12.62 -6.88 -3.29
CA VAL A 19 11.94 -8.00 -3.96
C VAL A 19 11.32 -7.56 -5.28
N SER A 20 11.55 -8.36 -6.31
CA SER A 20 10.95 -8.23 -7.65
C SER A 20 10.10 -9.46 -7.93
N TYR A 21 8.77 -9.31 -7.87
CA TYR A 21 7.79 -10.39 -8.05
C TYR A 21 6.96 -10.20 -9.32
N ILE A 22 6.82 -11.24 -10.15
CA ILE A 22 6.03 -11.18 -11.38
C ILE A 22 4.62 -11.70 -11.12
N LEU A 23 3.69 -10.78 -10.88
CA LEU A 23 2.29 -11.12 -10.62
C LEU A 23 1.57 -11.61 -11.89
N LYS A 24 1.81 -10.97 -13.03
CA LYS A 24 1.22 -11.34 -14.34
C LYS A 24 2.23 -11.09 -15.44
N ARG A 25 2.02 -11.68 -16.62
CA ARG A 25 2.87 -11.39 -17.80
C ARG A 25 2.97 -9.87 -18.00
N LYS A 26 4.21 -9.36 -18.08
CA LYS A 26 4.54 -7.92 -18.21
C LYS A 26 4.14 -7.03 -17.03
N LYS A 27 3.74 -7.59 -15.88
CA LYS A 27 3.47 -6.83 -14.64
C LYS A 27 4.36 -7.33 -13.51
N CYS A 28 5.33 -6.50 -13.12
CA CYS A 28 6.23 -6.74 -12.01
C CYS A 28 5.85 -5.86 -10.82
N VAL A 29 5.84 -6.44 -9.63
CA VAL A 29 5.76 -5.75 -8.34
C VAL A 29 7.19 -5.62 -7.81
N LEU A 30 7.59 -4.39 -7.49
CA LEU A 30 8.88 -4.09 -6.90
C LEU A 30 8.63 -3.48 -5.51
N LEU A 31 9.19 -4.10 -4.47
CA LEU A 31 9.05 -3.63 -3.09
C LEU A 31 10.40 -3.64 -2.40
N LEU A 32 10.64 -2.63 -1.57
CA LEU A 32 11.79 -2.53 -0.69
C LEU A 32 11.29 -2.65 0.76
N SER A 33 11.94 -3.50 1.55
CA SER A 33 11.65 -3.66 2.97
C SER A 33 12.92 -3.51 3.80
N THR A 34 12.79 -2.88 4.96
CA THR A 34 13.81 -2.83 6.03
C THR A 34 13.51 -3.83 7.16
N MET A 35 12.40 -4.57 7.09
CA MET A 35 11.90 -5.43 8.16
C MET A 35 12.08 -6.92 7.88
N HIS A 36 12.17 -7.29 6.61
CA HIS A 36 12.34 -8.67 6.17
C HIS A 36 13.76 -8.84 5.66
N HIS A 37 14.47 -9.87 6.12
CA HIS A 37 15.89 -10.10 5.81
C HIS A 37 16.15 -11.46 5.15
N ASP A 38 15.08 -12.16 4.75
CA ASP A 38 15.08 -13.45 4.10
C ASP A 38 14.28 -13.42 2.77
N ASP A 39 14.34 -14.53 2.03
CA ASP A 39 13.64 -14.75 0.77
C ASP A 39 12.36 -15.60 0.94
N ALA A 40 11.76 -15.56 2.13
CA ALA A 40 10.56 -16.31 2.45
C ALA A 40 9.41 -15.97 1.48
N ALA A 41 8.78 -17.03 0.97
CA ALA A 41 7.65 -16.95 0.06
C ALA A 41 6.63 -18.04 0.38
N ASN A 42 5.36 -17.69 0.31
CA ASN A 42 4.28 -18.61 0.62
C ASN A 42 3.92 -19.47 -0.61
N GLU A 43 4.22 -20.77 -0.57
CA GLU A 43 3.94 -21.70 -1.67
C GLU A 43 2.44 -21.88 -1.94
N ASP A 44 1.60 -21.74 -0.92
CA ASP A 44 0.14 -21.90 -1.03
C ASP A 44 -0.53 -20.70 -1.72
N GLN A 45 0.16 -19.55 -1.80
CA GLN A 45 -0.36 -18.31 -2.38
C GLN A 45 0.42 -17.89 -3.63
N GLU A 46 0.48 -18.74 -4.66
CA GLU A 46 1.14 -18.44 -5.94
C GLU A 46 2.65 -18.13 -5.80
N ARG A 47 3.32 -18.63 -4.74
CA ARG A 47 4.72 -18.30 -4.41
C ARG A 47 4.95 -16.81 -4.18
N LYS A 48 3.94 -16.13 -3.63
CA LYS A 48 3.99 -14.70 -3.36
C LYS A 48 4.96 -14.45 -2.18
N PRO A 49 5.93 -13.54 -2.34
CA PRO A 49 6.87 -13.22 -1.27
C PRO A 49 6.17 -12.66 -0.03
N ASP A 50 6.67 -12.99 1.15
CA ASP A 50 6.07 -12.55 2.42
C ASP A 50 6.09 -11.02 2.55
N ILE A 51 7.13 -10.36 2.03
CA ILE A 51 7.21 -8.90 1.89
C ILE A 51 5.99 -8.34 1.14
N VAL A 52 5.56 -9.01 0.07
CA VAL A 52 4.42 -8.58 -0.74
C VAL A 52 3.11 -8.83 0.03
N LEU A 53 3.01 -9.92 0.79
CA LEU A 53 1.85 -10.20 1.64
C LEU A 53 1.71 -9.15 2.74
N PHE A 54 2.77 -8.95 3.53
CA PHE A 54 2.84 -7.96 4.59
C PHE A 54 2.55 -6.53 4.07
N HIS A 55 3.09 -6.18 2.90
CA HIS A 55 2.77 -4.90 2.27
C HIS A 55 1.28 -4.77 1.96
N ASN A 56 0.63 -5.80 1.40
CA ASN A 56 -0.79 -5.71 1.06
C ASN A 56 -1.69 -5.59 2.31
N GLU A 57 -1.34 -6.28 3.40
CA GLU A 57 -2.06 -6.16 4.66
C GLU A 57 -1.98 -4.73 5.22
N THR A 58 -0.78 -4.15 5.22
CA THR A 58 -0.53 -2.83 5.81
C THR A 58 -0.89 -1.64 4.91
N LYS A 59 -0.92 -1.82 3.59
CA LYS A 59 -1.22 -0.75 2.61
C LYS A 59 -2.65 -0.21 2.73
N SER A 60 -3.58 -1.01 3.24
CA SER A 60 -5.02 -0.70 3.26
C SER A 60 -5.43 0.48 4.16
N GLY A 61 -4.58 0.93 5.08
CA GLY A 61 -4.95 1.98 6.05
C GLY A 61 -5.29 3.34 5.43
N VAL A 62 -4.57 3.75 4.37
CA VAL A 62 -4.83 5.04 3.71
C VAL A 62 -6.05 4.96 2.80
N ASP A 63 -6.22 3.85 2.08
CA ASP A 63 -7.35 3.65 1.17
C ASP A 63 -8.68 3.58 1.94
N THR A 64 -8.68 2.93 3.10
CA THR A 64 -9.86 2.87 3.99
C THR A 64 -10.20 4.25 4.55
N LEU A 65 -9.20 5.04 4.95
CA LEU A 65 -9.40 6.43 5.36
C LEU A 65 -9.98 7.28 4.22
N ASP A 66 -9.43 7.21 3.01
CA ASP A 66 -9.92 7.97 1.85
C ASP A 66 -11.36 7.58 1.49
N GLN A 67 -11.70 6.29 1.55
CA GLN A 67 -13.06 5.81 1.35
C GLN A 67 -14.03 6.39 2.38
N LEU A 68 -13.66 6.39 3.67
CA LEU A 68 -14.48 6.96 4.74
C LEU A 68 -14.65 8.47 4.58
N VAL A 69 -13.56 9.20 4.31
CA VAL A 69 -13.63 10.64 4.00
C VAL A 69 -14.59 10.88 2.85
N ARG A 70 -14.49 10.11 1.77
CA ARG A 70 -15.34 10.30 0.59
C ARG A 70 -16.83 10.03 0.85
N VAL A 71 -17.15 9.05 1.69
CA VAL A 71 -18.55 8.71 2.03
C VAL A 71 -19.16 9.73 2.99
N TYR A 72 -18.39 10.20 3.98
CA TYR A 72 -18.88 11.06 5.05
C TYR A 72 -18.50 12.54 4.91
N THR A 73 -17.91 12.93 3.77
CA THR A 73 -17.46 14.32 3.55
C THR A 73 -18.62 15.31 3.54
N CYS A 74 -18.41 16.44 4.19
CA CYS A 74 -19.33 17.59 4.16
C CYS A 74 -18.87 18.70 3.20
N LYS A 75 -17.91 18.40 2.31
CA LYS A 75 -17.37 19.35 1.33
C LYS A 75 -18.47 19.95 0.45
N ARG A 76 -18.46 21.28 0.35
CA ARG A 76 -19.30 22.02 -0.61
C ARG A 76 -18.44 22.61 -1.71
N ARG A 77 -19.03 22.77 -2.91
CA ARG A 77 -18.37 23.45 -4.03
C ARG A 77 -18.02 24.88 -3.62
N THR A 78 -16.74 25.24 -3.73
CA THR A 78 -16.20 26.55 -3.37
C THR A 78 -15.15 26.97 -4.39
N GLN A 79 -15.01 28.27 -4.63
CA GLN A 79 -13.94 28.85 -5.47
C GLN A 79 -12.75 29.33 -4.63
N ARG A 80 -12.79 29.14 -3.31
CA ARG A 80 -11.75 29.58 -2.37
C ARG A 80 -10.93 28.37 -1.93
N TRP A 81 -9.65 28.32 -2.29
CA TRP A 81 -8.77 27.19 -1.97
C TRP A 81 -8.61 26.96 -0.46
N LEU A 82 -8.56 28.02 0.36
CA LEU A 82 -8.54 27.90 1.82
C LEU A 82 -9.75 27.13 2.38
N MET A 83 -10.94 27.30 1.78
CA MET A 83 -12.13 26.57 2.20
C MET A 83 -12.03 25.08 1.87
N VAL A 84 -11.35 24.72 0.76
CA VAL A 84 -11.09 23.31 0.42
C VAL A 84 -10.18 22.66 1.46
N LEU A 85 -9.11 23.35 1.87
CA LEU A 85 -8.24 22.88 2.95
C LEU A 85 -9.00 22.73 4.26
N TRP A 86 -9.82 23.71 4.63
CA TRP A 86 -10.63 23.66 5.85
C TRP A 86 -11.56 22.45 5.89
N PHE A 87 -12.29 22.18 4.80
CA PHE A 87 -13.15 21.00 4.72
C PHE A 87 -12.37 19.69 4.78
N ASN A 88 -11.19 19.60 4.16
CA ASN A 88 -10.32 18.43 4.29
C ASN A 88 -9.94 18.20 5.76
N THR A 89 -9.48 19.24 6.45
CA THR A 89 -9.08 19.14 7.87
C THR A 89 -10.24 18.72 8.76
N LEU A 90 -11.45 19.24 8.51
CA LEU A 90 -12.66 18.82 9.23
C LEU A 90 -12.98 17.34 9.01
N ASP A 91 -12.96 16.86 7.75
CA ASP A 91 -13.23 15.46 7.45
C ASP A 91 -12.24 14.52 8.17
N TYR A 92 -10.94 14.86 8.20
CA TYR A 92 -9.94 14.08 8.94
C TYR A 92 -10.10 14.17 10.46
N ALA A 93 -10.44 15.35 11.00
CA ALA A 93 -10.64 15.55 12.43
C ALA A 93 -11.84 14.75 12.95
N VAL A 94 -12.94 14.70 12.19
CA VAL A 94 -14.13 13.90 12.55
C VAL A 94 -13.79 12.41 12.57
N LEU A 95 -13.09 11.90 11.55
CA LEU A 95 -12.67 10.50 11.54
C LEU A 95 -11.72 10.18 12.69
N ALA A 96 -10.74 11.06 12.98
CA ALA A 96 -9.86 10.89 14.13
C ALA A 96 -10.64 10.86 15.46
N ALA A 97 -11.66 11.72 15.61
CA ALA A 97 -12.52 11.75 16.78
C ALA A 97 -13.47 10.54 16.89
N CYS A 98 -13.80 9.85 15.79
CA CYS A 98 -14.57 8.61 15.84
C CYS A 98 -13.72 7.38 16.20
N VAL A 99 -12.40 7.46 16.01
CA VAL A 99 -11.46 6.37 16.30
C VAL A 99 -10.96 6.40 17.75
N ILE A 100 -10.86 7.61 18.33
CA ILE A 100 -10.51 7.86 19.75
C ILE A 100 -11.74 7.68 20.64
#